data_AF-A0A956CVB6-F1
#
_entry.id   AF-A0A956CVB6-F1
#
_cell.length_a   1.000
_cell.length_b   1.000
_cell.length_c   1.000
_cell.angle_alpha   90.00
_cell.angle_beta   90.00
_cell.angle_gamma   90.00
#
_symmetry.space_group_name_H-M   'P 1'
#
loop_
_entity.id
_entity.type
_entity.pdbx_description
1 polymer ?
#
loop_
_entity_poly.entity_id
_entity_poly.type
_entity_poly.pdbx_seq_one_letter_code
_entity_poly.pdbx_strand_id
1 'polypeptide(L)'
;MARTFVRFAIALLLSACSSASPADAGSGLDGSTTTDGGGADGGGAHEPAMHRSAAVECSHDRGPGTADPGIPDGPCTTDADCADDPANNPRCLASTLGARSNYCSSDACFVDGDCPGGRVCHCREQPSDPNDCTPDGNCVVDADCGEGGWCSPSRGHDRINVGVFGYFCHTPDDECIDDADCGSSPAEARCVWFPDRSHWACSSEMFLPP
;
A
#
# COMPACT_ATOMS: atom_id res chain seq x y z
N MET A 1 4.51 7.93 -54.45
CA MET A 1 5.54 8.85 -53.92
C MET A 1 6.11 8.23 -52.66
N ALA A 2 7.35 7.76 -52.73
CA ALA A 2 8.05 7.06 -51.66
C ALA A 2 8.57 8.06 -50.62
N ARG A 3 8.42 7.75 -49.32
CA ARG A 3 9.11 8.46 -48.24
C ARG A 3 9.69 7.46 -47.24
N THR A 4 10.94 7.13 -47.52
CA THR A 4 12.10 6.90 -46.65
C THR A 4 11.85 6.68 -45.15
N PHE A 5 12.16 5.48 -44.69
CA PHE A 5 12.41 5.14 -43.29
C PHE A 5 13.80 5.65 -42.87
N VAL A 6 13.87 6.42 -41.77
CA VAL A 6 15.13 6.74 -41.09
C VAL A 6 15.23 5.84 -39.86
N ARG A 7 16.20 4.92 -39.89
CA ARG A 7 16.60 4.09 -38.74
C ARG A 7 17.61 4.88 -37.91
N PHE A 8 17.27 5.23 -36.68
CA PHE A 8 18.26 5.66 -35.68
C PHE A 8 18.64 4.45 -34.83
N ALA A 9 19.89 4.00 -35.01
CA ALA A 9 20.56 3.10 -34.08
C ALA A 9 21.21 3.96 -33.00
N ILE A 10 20.80 3.81 -31.73
CA ILE A 10 21.49 4.39 -30.58
C ILE A 10 22.30 3.28 -29.94
N ALA A 11 23.61 3.51 -29.89
CA ALA A 11 24.62 2.59 -29.41
C ALA A 11 24.62 2.49 -27.88
N LEU A 12 24.78 1.25 -27.39
CA LEU A 12 25.12 0.92 -26.00
C LEU A 12 26.42 1.59 -25.57
N LEU A 13 26.42 2.17 -24.37
CA LEU A 13 27.63 2.44 -23.58
C LEU A 13 27.49 1.75 -22.22
N LEU A 14 28.10 0.57 -22.13
CA LEU A 14 28.40 -0.11 -20.87
C LEU A 14 29.57 0.62 -20.22
N SER A 15 29.35 1.21 -19.04
CA SER A 15 30.43 1.70 -18.18
C SER A 15 30.51 0.82 -16.93
N ALA A 16 31.53 -0.03 -16.89
CA ALA A 16 31.88 -0.84 -15.74
C ALA A 16 32.93 -0.10 -14.90
N CYS A 17 32.62 0.14 -13.62
CA CYS A 17 33.62 0.52 -12.63
C CYS A 17 33.74 -0.61 -11.60
N SER A 18 34.78 -1.43 -11.76
CA SER A 18 35.30 -2.31 -10.72
C SER A 18 36.46 -1.62 -10.03
N SER A 19 36.40 -1.50 -8.70
CA SER A 19 37.58 -1.25 -7.88
C SER A 19 37.35 -1.87 -6.50
N ALA A 20 38.24 -2.80 -6.15
CA ALA A 20 38.25 -3.56 -4.91
C ALA A 20 39.44 -3.14 -4.03
N SER A 21 39.20 -3.21 -2.70
CA SER A 21 40.15 -3.41 -1.58
C SER A 21 41.00 -2.21 -1.11
N PRO A 22 41.45 -2.14 0.18
CA PRO A 22 41.59 -3.24 1.16
C PRO A 22 40.96 -3.03 2.56
N ALA A 23 40.98 -4.12 3.32
CA ALA A 23 40.63 -4.22 4.73
C ALA A 23 41.68 -3.56 5.63
N ASP A 24 41.22 -2.84 6.66
CA ASP A 24 42.05 -2.36 7.77
C ASP A 24 41.71 -3.18 9.02
N ALA A 25 42.74 -3.83 9.58
CA ALA A 25 42.69 -4.57 10.82
C ALA A 25 43.24 -3.69 11.94
N GLY A 26 42.37 -3.26 12.86
CA GLY A 26 42.76 -2.55 14.08
C GLY A 26 42.25 -3.28 15.32
N SER A 27 43.16 -3.97 16.01
CA SER A 27 42.92 -4.51 17.35
C SER A 27 43.06 -3.40 18.41
N GLY A 28 42.14 -3.33 19.36
CA GLY A 28 42.24 -2.52 20.57
C GLY A 28 41.42 -3.14 21.68
N LEU A 29 42.11 -3.59 22.73
CA LEU A 29 41.55 -4.23 23.93
C LEU A 29 41.27 -3.19 25.03
N ASP A 30 40.38 -3.61 25.93
CA ASP A 30 40.20 -3.25 27.35
C ASP A 30 39.57 -1.91 27.75
N GLY A 31 38.39 -2.02 28.39
CA GLY A 31 38.27 -1.51 29.76
C GLY A 31 37.04 -0.64 30.10
N SER A 32 36.20 -1.21 30.97
CA SER A 32 35.58 -0.54 32.14
C SER A 32 34.08 -0.18 32.08
N THR A 33 33.35 -0.91 32.94
CA THR A 33 32.33 -0.48 33.94
C THR A 33 31.02 0.18 33.51
N THR A 34 29.95 -0.60 33.77
CA THR A 34 28.68 -0.25 34.44
C THR A 34 27.86 0.93 33.95
N THR A 35 26.65 0.63 33.48
CA THR A 35 25.41 1.14 34.10
C THR A 35 24.26 0.18 33.80
N ASP A 36 23.70 -0.41 34.86
CA ASP A 36 22.34 -0.92 34.85
C ASP A 36 21.41 0.28 34.66
N GLY A 37 21.08 0.55 33.40
CA GLY A 37 19.98 1.42 33.03
C GLY A 37 18.99 0.56 32.26
N GLY A 38 17.87 0.20 32.89
CA GLY A 38 16.68 -0.23 32.18
C GLY A 38 16.18 0.94 31.33
N GLY A 39 16.81 1.12 30.18
CA GLY A 39 16.26 1.93 29.10
C GLY A 39 15.10 1.15 28.52
N ALA A 40 13.93 1.78 28.46
CA ALA A 40 12.85 1.31 27.60
C ALA A 40 13.48 0.97 26.25
N ASP A 41 13.23 -0.26 25.77
CA ASP A 41 13.64 -0.71 24.44
C ASP A 41 13.11 0.31 23.43
N GLY A 42 13.95 1.30 23.10
CA GLY A 42 13.68 2.25 22.04
C GLY A 42 13.66 1.41 20.79
N GLY A 43 12.45 1.16 20.27
CA GLY A 43 12.21 0.40 19.06
C GLY A 43 13.19 0.88 18.01
N GLY A 44 14.23 0.07 17.78
CA GLY A 44 15.18 0.36 16.71
C GLY A 44 14.40 0.38 15.40
N ALA A 45 14.84 1.21 14.46
CA ALA A 45 14.31 1.15 13.10
C ALA A 45 14.40 -0.30 12.60
N HIS A 46 13.25 -0.95 12.44
CA HIS A 46 13.13 -2.28 11.88
C HIS A 46 12.29 -2.20 10.60
N GLU A 47 12.45 -3.20 9.75
CA GLU A 47 11.60 -3.34 8.58
C GLU A 47 10.14 -3.56 9.04
N PRO A 48 9.17 -2.77 8.55
CA PRO A 48 7.76 -2.99 8.82
C PRO A 48 7.33 -4.37 8.35
N ALA A 49 6.34 -4.98 8.98
CA ALA A 49 5.78 -6.25 8.53
C ALA A 49 5.05 -6.12 7.18
N MET A 50 4.53 -4.92 6.89
CA MET A 50 3.74 -4.63 5.70
C MET A 50 4.32 -3.41 4.97
N HIS A 51 5.09 -3.65 3.91
CA HIS A 51 5.65 -2.62 3.05
C HIS A 51 5.75 -3.10 1.60
N ARG A 52 6.01 -2.19 0.66
CA ARG A 52 6.10 -2.48 -0.77
C ARG A 52 7.55 -2.45 -1.24
N SER A 53 8.27 -3.55 -1.04
CA SER A 53 9.64 -3.68 -1.55
C SER A 53 9.75 -3.63 -3.08
N ALA A 54 8.65 -3.92 -3.78
CA ALA A 54 8.53 -3.84 -5.23
C ALA A 54 7.08 -3.55 -5.64
N ALA A 55 6.90 -3.09 -6.88
CA ALA A 55 5.57 -2.92 -7.47
C ALA A 55 4.91 -4.29 -7.64
N VAL A 56 3.60 -4.35 -7.39
CA VAL A 56 2.81 -5.57 -7.46
C VAL A 56 1.81 -5.46 -8.61
N GLU A 57 1.73 -6.51 -9.43
CA GLU A 57 0.66 -6.66 -10.42
C GLU A 57 -0.53 -7.34 -9.76
N CYS A 58 -1.70 -6.69 -9.82
CA CYS A 58 -2.93 -7.25 -9.29
C CYS A 58 -3.52 -8.28 -10.26
N SER A 59 -4.12 -9.32 -9.70
CA SER A 59 -4.73 -10.37 -10.52
C SER A 59 -5.94 -9.84 -11.32
N HIS A 60 -6.07 -10.29 -12.56
CA HIS A 60 -7.27 -10.08 -13.38
C HIS A 60 -8.41 -11.07 -13.04
N ASP A 61 -8.16 -12.11 -12.25
CA ASP A 61 -9.15 -13.15 -11.96
C ASP A 61 -10.06 -12.78 -10.78
N ARG A 62 -11.31 -12.40 -11.05
CA ARG A 62 -12.30 -12.07 -9.99
C ARG A 62 -13.43 -13.07 -9.98
N GLY A 63 -13.87 -13.47 -8.80
CA GLY A 63 -15.03 -14.37 -8.65
C GLY A 63 -16.32 -13.73 -9.19
N PRO A 64 -17.36 -14.50 -9.53
CA PRO A 64 -18.63 -13.96 -9.98
C PRO A 64 -19.26 -13.06 -8.91
N GLY A 65 -20.07 -12.10 -9.34
CA GLY A 65 -20.76 -11.18 -8.44
C GLY A 65 -21.84 -11.88 -7.62
N THR A 66 -22.14 -11.32 -6.46
CA THR A 66 -23.18 -11.81 -5.53
C THR A 66 -24.31 -10.81 -5.43
N ALA A 67 -25.04 -10.62 -6.53
CA ALA A 67 -26.26 -9.82 -6.55
C ALA A 67 -27.32 -10.42 -5.61
N ASP A 68 -28.13 -9.57 -4.97
CA ASP A 68 -29.23 -10.01 -4.13
C ASP A 68 -30.51 -10.04 -4.97
N PRO A 69 -31.08 -11.23 -5.24
CA PRO A 69 -32.30 -11.37 -6.03
C PRO A 69 -33.54 -10.80 -5.31
N GLY A 70 -33.46 -10.57 -3.99
CA GLY A 70 -34.49 -9.92 -3.19
C GLY A 70 -34.46 -8.39 -3.27
N ILE A 71 -33.47 -7.81 -3.93
CA ILE A 71 -33.33 -6.36 -4.13
C ILE A 71 -33.46 -6.06 -5.63
N PRO A 72 -34.67 -5.72 -6.12
CA PRO A 72 -34.88 -5.41 -7.54
C PRO A 72 -34.36 -4.03 -7.94
N ASP A 73 -34.01 -3.18 -6.96
CA ASP A 73 -33.54 -1.81 -7.20
C ASP A 73 -32.02 -1.80 -7.48
N GLY A 74 -31.61 -1.12 -8.56
CA GLY A 74 -30.19 -0.98 -8.95
C GLY A 74 -29.96 -1.16 -10.46
N PRO A 75 -28.76 -0.83 -10.97
CA PRO A 75 -28.42 -0.99 -12.39
C PRO A 75 -28.24 -2.45 -12.86
N CYS A 76 -28.16 -3.43 -11.95
CA CYS A 76 -27.84 -4.80 -12.33
C CYS A 76 -28.58 -5.86 -11.50
N THR A 77 -28.71 -7.04 -12.08
CA THR A 77 -29.15 -8.28 -11.41
C THR A 77 -28.18 -9.43 -11.66
N THR A 78 -27.32 -9.29 -12.67
CA THR A 78 -26.25 -10.23 -13.05
C THR A 78 -25.01 -9.46 -13.48
N ASP A 79 -23.84 -10.12 -13.48
CA ASP A 79 -22.59 -9.51 -13.96
C ASP A 79 -22.69 -9.02 -15.41
N ALA A 80 -23.53 -9.66 -16.23
CA ALA A 80 -23.73 -9.29 -17.62
C ALA A 80 -24.43 -7.93 -17.78
N ASP A 81 -25.19 -7.49 -16.78
CA ASP A 81 -25.82 -6.17 -16.79
C ASP A 81 -24.79 -5.05 -16.59
N CYS A 82 -23.59 -5.38 -16.10
CA CYS A 82 -22.49 -4.44 -15.84
C CYS A 82 -21.50 -4.30 -17.01
N ALA A 83 -21.97 -4.51 -18.25
CA ALA A 83 -21.12 -4.59 -19.44
C ALA A 83 -20.52 -3.26 -19.92
N ASP A 84 -20.72 -2.16 -19.21
CA ASP A 84 -20.19 -0.84 -19.59
C ASP A 84 -18.66 -0.78 -19.55
N ASP A 85 -18.02 -1.68 -18.79
CA ASP A 85 -16.56 -1.76 -18.67
C ASP A 85 -16.03 -3.21 -18.67
N PRO A 86 -16.11 -3.90 -19.81
CA PRO A 86 -15.76 -5.32 -19.89
C PRO A 86 -14.25 -5.58 -19.73
N ALA A 87 -13.41 -4.55 -19.92
CA ALA A 87 -11.97 -4.63 -19.74
C ALA A 87 -11.58 -4.71 -18.25
N ASN A 88 -12.44 -4.18 -17.38
CA ASN A 88 -12.19 -4.02 -15.96
C ASN A 88 -13.05 -4.96 -15.11
N ASN A 89 -13.34 -6.15 -15.65
CA ASN A 89 -13.81 -7.28 -14.85
C ASN A 89 -15.08 -6.98 -14.00
N PRO A 90 -16.18 -6.55 -14.65
CA PRO A 90 -17.32 -6.00 -13.95
C PRO A 90 -18.09 -7.09 -13.20
N ARG A 91 -18.59 -6.75 -12.01
CA ARG A 91 -19.39 -7.63 -11.15
C ARG A 91 -20.61 -6.90 -10.63
N CYS A 92 -21.73 -7.60 -10.59
CA CYS A 92 -22.95 -7.14 -9.94
C CYS A 92 -22.93 -7.57 -8.47
N LEU A 93 -22.82 -6.61 -7.57
CA LEU A 93 -22.73 -6.82 -6.13
C LEU A 93 -23.94 -6.20 -5.42
N ALA A 94 -24.35 -6.80 -4.32
CA ALA A 94 -25.36 -6.23 -3.44
C ALA A 94 -24.70 -5.32 -2.39
N SER A 95 -25.15 -4.06 -2.29
CA SER A 95 -24.83 -3.22 -1.14
C SER A 95 -25.82 -3.51 -0.03
N THR A 96 -25.31 -3.90 1.15
CA THR A 96 -26.10 -4.01 2.37
C THR A 96 -26.05 -2.75 3.23
N LEU A 97 -25.24 -1.76 2.82
CA LEU A 97 -25.07 -0.48 3.50
C LEU A 97 -26.03 0.55 2.91
N GLY A 98 -26.85 1.18 3.76
CA GLY A 98 -27.79 2.23 3.36
C GLY A 98 -29.01 1.70 2.62
N ALA A 99 -29.38 2.37 1.51
CA ALA A 99 -30.45 1.90 0.65
C ALA A 99 -29.96 0.66 -0.11
N ARG A 100 -30.48 -0.50 0.30
CA ARG A 100 -30.24 -1.79 -0.34
C ARG A 100 -30.43 -1.67 -1.85
N SER A 101 -29.34 -1.88 -2.61
CA SER A 101 -29.35 -1.89 -4.07
C SER A 101 -28.30 -2.86 -4.59
N ASN A 102 -28.55 -3.41 -5.78
CA ASN A 102 -27.48 -4.02 -6.56
C ASN A 102 -26.71 -2.93 -7.31
N TYR A 103 -25.40 -3.05 -7.45
CA TYR A 103 -24.56 -2.08 -8.16
C TYR A 103 -23.44 -2.78 -8.93
N CYS A 104 -22.95 -2.11 -9.97
CA CYS A 104 -21.82 -2.59 -10.74
C CYS A 104 -20.51 -2.11 -10.13
N SER A 105 -19.57 -3.03 -9.95
CA SER A 105 -18.21 -2.76 -9.49
C SER A 105 -17.22 -3.33 -10.51
N SER A 106 -16.16 -2.60 -10.81
CA SER A 106 -15.09 -2.99 -11.72
C SER A 106 -13.73 -2.69 -11.09
N ASP A 107 -12.69 -3.39 -11.54
CA ASP A 107 -11.29 -3.13 -11.17
C ASP A 107 -10.86 -1.77 -11.76
N ALA A 108 -10.37 -0.83 -10.96
CA ALA A 108 -9.89 0.45 -11.46
C ALA A 108 -8.46 0.36 -12.06
N CYS A 109 -7.70 -0.66 -11.67
CA CYS A 109 -6.31 -0.85 -12.03
C CYS A 109 -5.89 -2.32 -11.97
N PHE A 110 -4.79 -2.64 -12.64
CA PHE A 110 -4.08 -3.92 -12.52
C PHE A 110 -2.59 -3.75 -12.22
N VAL A 111 -2.03 -2.57 -12.50
CA VAL A 111 -0.68 -2.17 -12.12
C VAL A 111 -0.68 -0.73 -11.61
N ASP A 112 0.35 -0.34 -10.84
CA ASP A 112 0.45 1.02 -10.28
C ASP A 112 0.42 2.10 -11.38
N GLY A 113 0.94 1.79 -12.57
CA GLY A 113 0.95 2.69 -13.73
C GLY A 113 -0.44 3.03 -14.29
N ASP A 114 -1.47 2.25 -13.95
CA ASP A 114 -2.86 2.55 -14.34
C ASP A 114 -3.44 3.69 -13.48
N CYS A 115 -2.86 3.94 -12.31
CA CYS A 115 -3.37 4.89 -11.34
C CYS A 115 -2.83 6.31 -11.58
N PRO A 116 -3.71 7.33 -11.58
CA PRO A 116 -3.31 8.70 -11.85
C PRO A 116 -2.40 9.23 -10.74
N GLY A 117 -1.45 10.09 -11.11
CA GLY A 117 -0.57 10.76 -10.14
C GLY A 117 0.47 9.85 -9.48
N GLY A 118 0.78 8.69 -10.09
CA GLY A 118 1.75 7.74 -9.55
C GLY A 118 1.28 7.14 -8.23
N ARG A 119 -0.02 6.87 -8.12
CA ARG A 119 -0.63 6.23 -6.96
C ARG A 119 -0.48 4.71 -7.06
N VAL A 120 -0.69 4.04 -5.94
CA VAL A 120 -0.60 2.59 -5.87
C VAL A 120 -1.90 1.97 -6.37
N CYS A 121 -1.77 0.92 -7.18
CA CYS A 121 -2.87 -0.01 -7.38
C CYS A 121 -2.95 -0.95 -6.17
N HIS A 122 -3.99 -0.74 -5.36
CA HIS A 122 -4.26 -1.59 -4.21
C HIS A 122 -5.05 -2.81 -4.68
N CYS A 123 -4.38 -3.97 -4.66
CA CYS A 123 -5.02 -5.22 -5.03
C CYS A 123 -6.08 -5.61 -4.00
N ARG A 124 -7.18 -6.19 -4.50
CA ARG A 124 -8.28 -6.67 -3.67
C ARG A 124 -7.83 -7.60 -2.53
N GLU A 125 -8.40 -7.41 -1.35
CA GLU A 125 -8.22 -8.32 -0.21
C GLU A 125 -9.23 -9.49 -0.26
N GLN A 126 -10.45 -9.24 -0.76
CA GLN A 126 -11.48 -10.28 -0.94
C GLN A 126 -11.71 -10.62 -2.42
N PRO A 127 -12.12 -11.86 -2.75
CA PRO A 127 -12.31 -12.30 -4.14
C PRO A 127 -13.32 -11.50 -4.97
N SER A 128 -14.26 -10.82 -4.31
CA SER A 128 -15.31 -10.00 -4.94
C SER A 128 -15.00 -8.52 -4.91
N ASP A 129 -14.00 -8.05 -4.16
CA ASP A 129 -13.65 -6.63 -4.13
C ASP A 129 -12.95 -6.23 -5.43
N PRO A 130 -13.10 -4.98 -5.88
CA PRO A 130 -12.31 -4.47 -7.00
C PRO A 130 -10.87 -4.18 -6.55
N ASN A 131 -9.92 -4.28 -7.48
CA ASN A 131 -8.65 -3.55 -7.37
C ASN A 131 -8.96 -2.06 -7.49
N ASP A 132 -8.35 -1.22 -6.65
CA ASP A 132 -8.62 0.22 -6.68
C ASP A 132 -7.34 1.04 -6.56
N CYS A 133 -7.36 2.23 -7.14
CA CYS A 133 -6.27 3.17 -7.01
C CYS A 133 -6.35 3.86 -5.65
N THR A 134 -5.25 3.87 -4.90
CA THR A 134 -5.26 4.54 -3.61
C THR A 134 -5.51 6.05 -3.80
N PRO A 135 -6.42 6.66 -3.00
CA PRO A 135 -6.69 8.08 -3.06
C PRO A 135 -5.45 8.95 -2.83
N ASP A 136 -4.55 8.51 -1.95
CA ASP A 136 -3.38 9.27 -1.57
C ASP A 136 -2.10 8.41 -1.46
N GLY A 137 -0.99 9.06 -1.18
CA GLY A 137 0.31 8.44 -0.97
C GLY A 137 1.47 9.31 -1.45
N ASN A 138 2.65 9.06 -0.88
CA ASN A 138 3.91 9.69 -1.29
C ASN A 138 4.97 8.67 -1.77
N CYS A 139 4.62 7.39 -1.88
CA CYS A 139 5.46 6.34 -2.41
C CYS A 139 4.65 5.25 -3.12
N VAL A 140 5.31 4.50 -3.99
CA VAL A 140 4.80 3.29 -4.65
C VAL A 140 5.57 2.06 -4.20
N VAL A 141 6.88 2.22 -3.97
CA VAL A 141 7.79 1.19 -3.47
C VAL A 141 8.78 1.77 -2.45
N ASP A 142 9.46 0.92 -1.68
CA ASP A 142 10.44 1.32 -0.66
C ASP A 142 11.55 2.22 -1.22
N ALA A 143 11.97 1.98 -2.48
CA ALA A 143 13.00 2.79 -3.13
C ALA A 143 12.61 4.27 -3.29
N ASP A 144 11.32 4.60 -3.26
CA ASP A 144 10.83 5.99 -3.30
C ASP A 144 11.08 6.73 -1.98
N CYS A 145 11.28 5.99 -0.89
CA CYS A 145 11.46 6.52 0.47
C CYS A 145 12.93 6.79 0.84
N GLY A 146 13.86 6.49 -0.06
CA GLY A 146 15.30 6.65 0.18
C GLY A 146 15.91 5.50 0.97
N GLU A 147 17.18 5.67 1.36
CA GLU A 147 17.94 4.63 2.04
C GLU A 147 17.36 4.32 3.43
N GLY A 148 16.99 3.05 3.64
CA GLY A 148 16.38 2.60 4.89
C GLY A 148 14.93 3.07 5.11
N GLY A 149 14.28 3.61 4.07
CA GLY A 149 12.85 3.96 4.11
C GLY A 149 11.98 2.80 3.61
N TRP A 150 10.75 2.72 4.11
CA TRP A 150 9.77 1.70 3.73
C TRP A 150 8.46 2.33 3.33
N CYS A 151 7.84 1.80 2.28
CA CYS A 151 6.58 2.27 1.74
C CYS A 151 5.43 1.41 2.25
N SER A 152 4.75 1.87 3.31
CA SER A 152 3.76 1.08 4.05
C SER A 152 2.32 1.54 3.75
N PRO A 153 1.34 0.61 3.71
CA PRO A 153 -0.07 0.97 3.55
C PRO A 153 -0.63 1.56 4.84
N SER A 154 -1.32 2.70 4.74
CA SER A 154 -2.11 3.23 5.85
C SER A 154 -3.59 2.97 5.61
N ARG A 155 -4.25 2.42 6.62
CA ARG A 155 -5.71 2.30 6.67
C ARG A 155 -6.29 3.55 7.30
N GLY A 156 -7.51 3.91 6.89
CA GLY A 156 -8.17 5.08 7.43
C GLY A 156 -8.24 5.04 8.96
N HIS A 157 -7.86 6.14 9.59
CA HIS A 157 -7.97 6.34 11.04
C HIS A 157 -9.38 6.69 11.53
N ASP A 158 -10.37 6.76 10.64
CA ASP A 158 -11.77 7.07 10.95
C ASP A 158 -12.71 5.93 10.55
N ARG A 159 -13.97 6.01 11.00
CA ARG A 159 -15.01 4.99 10.75
C ARG A 159 -15.45 4.87 9.30
N ILE A 160 -15.14 5.85 8.46
CA ILE A 160 -15.66 5.95 7.08
C ILE A 160 -14.66 5.31 6.11
N ASN A 161 -13.37 5.38 6.42
CA ASN A 161 -12.29 4.87 5.60
C ASN A 161 -11.87 3.47 6.07
N VAL A 162 -12.72 2.46 5.80
CA VAL A 162 -12.50 1.05 6.20
C VAL A 162 -11.43 0.31 5.37
N GLY A 163 -10.75 0.97 4.43
CA GLY A 163 -9.73 0.39 3.55
C GLY A 163 -8.39 1.12 3.61
N VAL A 164 -7.42 0.62 2.82
CA VAL A 164 -6.15 1.31 2.59
C VAL A 164 -6.43 2.57 1.76
N PHE A 165 -6.10 3.74 2.29
CA PHE A 165 -6.32 5.02 1.58
C PHE A 165 -5.04 5.55 0.91
N GLY A 166 -3.88 5.02 1.28
CA GLY A 166 -2.61 5.43 0.69
C GLY A 166 -1.42 4.65 1.20
N TYR A 167 -0.30 4.86 0.52
CA TYR A 167 1.01 4.33 0.88
C TYR A 167 1.95 5.47 1.21
N PHE A 168 2.60 5.38 2.37
CA PHE A 168 3.40 6.46 2.91
C PHE A 168 4.76 5.97 3.36
N CYS A 169 5.78 6.77 3.11
CA CYS A 169 7.12 6.50 3.59
C CYS A 169 7.19 6.59 5.11
N HIS A 170 7.83 5.60 5.72
CA HIS A 170 8.34 5.75 7.08
C HIS A 170 9.53 6.70 7.12
N THR A 171 9.66 7.40 8.25
CA THR A 171 10.74 8.33 8.54
C THR A 171 11.24 8.12 9.98
N PRO A 172 12.46 8.57 10.32
CA PRO A 172 12.93 8.53 11.70
C PRO A 172 12.09 9.36 12.70
N ASP A 173 11.22 10.25 12.21
CA ASP A 173 10.32 11.06 13.05
C ASP A 173 9.01 10.33 13.40
N ASP A 174 8.82 9.11 12.89
CA ASP A 174 7.65 8.29 13.19
C ASP A 174 7.64 7.82 14.65
N GLU A 175 6.43 7.76 15.22
CA GLU A 175 6.19 7.23 16.57
C GLU A 175 6.07 5.69 16.56
N CYS A 176 5.74 5.10 15.41
CA CYS A 176 5.61 3.64 15.23
C CYS A 176 5.98 3.22 13.81
N ILE A 177 6.36 1.96 13.65
CA ILE A 177 6.62 1.30 12.37
C ILE A 177 5.50 0.30 12.08
N ASP A 178 5.13 -0.51 13.08
CA ASP A 178 4.05 -1.49 12.99
C ASP A 178 3.06 -1.36 14.17
N ASP A 179 1.89 -2.02 14.06
CA ASP A 179 0.89 -2.08 15.13
C ASP A 179 1.46 -2.62 16.46
N ALA A 180 2.51 -3.44 16.41
CA ALA A 180 3.18 -3.98 17.59
C ALA A 180 3.88 -2.92 18.45
N ASP A 181 4.27 -1.79 17.86
CA ASP A 181 4.94 -0.68 18.55
C ASP A 181 3.96 0.12 19.41
N CYS A 182 2.66 0.02 19.13
CA CYS A 182 1.60 0.78 19.80
C CYS A 182 1.15 0.20 21.14
N GLY A 183 1.89 -0.79 21.68
CA GLY A 183 1.70 -1.34 23.01
C GLY A 183 0.52 -2.33 23.14
N SER A 184 0.43 -3.00 24.29
CA SER A 184 -0.38 -4.20 24.48
C SER A 184 -1.81 -4.01 25.05
N SER A 185 -2.37 -2.79 25.14
CA SER A 185 -3.82 -2.60 25.43
C SER A 185 -4.33 -1.18 25.14
N PRO A 186 -5.60 -0.99 24.71
CA PRO A 186 -6.61 -2.01 24.40
C PRO A 186 -6.49 -2.46 22.93
N ALA A 187 -6.60 -3.76 22.71
CA ALA A 187 -6.82 -4.60 21.50
C ALA A 187 -6.79 -4.06 20.03
N GLU A 188 -6.61 -2.78 19.73
CA GLU A 188 -6.73 -2.20 18.38
C GLU A 188 -5.88 -0.92 18.20
N ALA A 189 -4.86 -0.67 19.03
CA ALA A 189 -3.95 0.44 18.77
C ALA A 189 -3.20 0.13 17.47
N ARG A 190 -3.39 0.95 16.43
CA ARG A 190 -2.81 0.74 15.11
C ARG A 190 -1.79 1.81 14.78
N CYS A 191 -0.73 1.40 14.10
CA CYS A 191 0.20 2.33 13.50
C CYS A 191 -0.39 2.85 12.19
N VAL A 192 -0.75 4.12 12.17
CA VAL A 192 -1.41 4.74 11.00
C VAL A 192 -0.74 6.05 10.64
N TRP A 193 -0.72 6.35 9.34
CA TRP A 193 -0.29 7.64 8.83
C TRP A 193 -1.30 8.73 9.20
N PHE A 194 -0.83 9.83 9.80
CA PHE A 194 -1.64 11.02 10.07
C PHE A 194 -1.29 12.14 9.07
N PRO A 195 -2.15 12.44 8.08
CA PRO A 195 -1.87 13.46 7.07
C PRO A 195 -1.53 14.84 7.66
N ASP A 196 -2.25 15.26 8.70
CA ASP A 196 -2.05 16.57 9.36
C ASP A 196 -0.68 16.70 10.04
N ARG A 197 -0.08 15.57 10.42
CA ARG A 197 1.22 15.51 11.09
C ARG A 197 2.35 15.03 10.19
N SER A 198 2.00 14.44 9.06
CA SER A 198 2.92 13.84 8.08
C SER A 198 3.93 12.86 8.71
N HIS A 199 3.48 12.03 9.64
CA HIS A 199 4.25 10.91 10.21
C HIS A 199 3.31 9.79 10.67
N TRP A 200 3.89 8.62 10.89
CA TRP A 200 3.21 7.45 11.43
C TRP A 200 3.11 7.54 12.95
N ALA A 201 1.90 7.33 13.47
CA ALA A 201 1.67 7.37 14.91
C ALA A 201 0.61 6.37 15.35
N CYS A 202 0.65 6.06 16.63
CA CYS A 202 -0.29 5.15 17.24
C CYS A 202 -1.66 5.81 17.39
N SER A 203 -2.68 5.19 16.79
CA SER A 203 -4.08 5.56 16.97
C SER A 203 -4.77 4.56 17.88
N SER A 204 -5.31 5.03 19.01
CA SER A 204 -6.15 4.24 19.91
C SER A 204 -7.65 4.41 19.65
N GLU A 205 -8.04 5.15 18.60
CA GLU A 205 -9.44 5.34 18.22
C GLU A 205 -10.00 4.03 17.65
N MET A 206 -10.32 3.10 18.56
CA MET A 206 -11.35 2.10 18.33
C MET A 206 -12.63 2.85 17.99
N PHE A 207 -13.16 2.65 16.79
CA PHE A 207 -14.48 2.05 16.55
C PHE A 207 -15.55 2.05 17.69
N LEU A 208 -15.70 3.08 18.52
CA LEU A 208 -16.81 3.22 19.49
C LEU A 208 -18.00 4.02 18.92
N PRO A 209 -19.17 3.38 18.67
CA PRO A 209 -20.36 4.12 18.25
C PRO A 209 -20.84 5.01 19.41
N PRO A 210 -21.53 6.13 19.12
CA PRO A 210 -22.29 6.84 20.13
C PRO A 210 -23.39 5.95 20.74
#